data_AF-A0A4Y2TPY2-F1
#
_entry.id   AF-A0A4Y2TPY2-F1
#
_cell.length_a   1.000
_cell.length_b   1.000
_cell.length_c   1.000
_cell.angle_alpha   90.00
_cell.angle_beta   90.00
_cell.angle_gamma   90.00
#
_symmetry.space_group_name_H-M   'P 1'
#
loop_
_entity.id
_entity.type
_entity.pdbx_description
1 polymer ?
#
loop_
_entity_poly.entity_id
_entity_poly.type
_entity_poly.pdbx_seq_one_letter_code
_entity_poly.pdbx_strand_id
1 'polypeptide(L)'
;MKEVYEEQCLARCTIFRWCQCNEAGRVNIKDLPRPEQAHVVTNSATISDVNELIRQSRRITTSEIDVELSISKGTVHHIIHKYLGYGKVCGQWVLKHLSENQKMARMGVCLTQQFLH
;
A
#
# COMPACT_ATOMS: atom_id res chain seq x y z
N MET A 1 21.79 39.76 -1.13
CA MET A 1 21.38 38.46 -1.73
C MET A 1 22.10 38.22 -3.04
N LYS A 2 21.88 39.02 -4.09
CA LYS A 2 22.56 38.84 -5.39
C LYS A 2 24.09 39.01 -5.32
N GLU A 3 24.60 39.86 -4.43
CA GLU A 3 26.06 40.01 -4.19
C GLU A 3 26.73 38.78 -3.56
N VAL A 4 25.97 37.91 -2.88
CA VAL A 4 26.51 36.75 -2.14
C VAL A 4 26.20 35.44 -2.87
N TYR A 5 25.04 35.37 -3.52
CA TYR A 5 24.53 34.14 -4.15
C TYR A 5 24.45 34.22 -5.67
N GLU A 6 24.75 35.39 -6.26
CA GLU A 6 24.80 35.64 -7.70
C GLU A 6 23.65 34.97 -8.48
N GLU A 7 23.95 33.95 -9.27
CA GLU A 7 22.98 33.21 -10.12
C GLU A 7 22.10 32.24 -9.32
N GLN A 8 22.52 31.82 -8.13
CA GLN A 8 21.75 30.96 -7.22
C GLN A 8 20.77 31.75 -6.34
N CYS A 9 20.65 33.06 -6.56
CA CYS A 9 19.73 33.89 -5.81
C CYS A 9 18.26 33.53 -6.11
N LEU A 10 17.49 33.31 -5.05
CA LEU A 10 16.03 33.15 -5.17
C LEU A 10 15.39 34.42 -5.74
N ALA A 11 14.31 34.24 -6.51
CA ALA A 11 13.52 35.35 -7.03
C ALA A 11 12.97 36.22 -5.89
N ARG A 12 12.94 37.55 -6.09
CA ARG A 12 12.46 38.53 -5.10
C ARG A 12 11.06 38.23 -4.58
N CYS A 13 10.17 37.72 -5.44
CA CYS A 13 8.82 37.31 -5.07
C CYS A 13 8.80 36.14 -4.08
N THR A 14 9.69 35.15 -4.23
CA THR A 14 9.82 34.02 -3.30
C THR A 14 10.28 34.49 -1.93
N ILE A 15 11.26 35.40 -1.89
CA ILE A 15 11.78 35.98 -0.64
C ILE A 15 10.68 36.73 0.10
N PHE A 16 9.94 37.59 -0.60
CA PHE A 16 8.86 38.38 0.00
C PHE A 16 7.75 37.49 0.56
N ARG A 17 7.32 36.46 -0.19
CA ARG A 17 6.34 35.47 0.28
C ARG A 17 6.84 34.75 1.54
N TRP A 18 8.13 34.43 1.61
CA TRP A 18 8.72 33.77 2.77
C TRP A 18 8.75 34.67 4.01
N CYS A 19 9.11 35.96 3.86
CA CYS A 19 9.05 36.95 4.94
C CYS A 19 7.64 37.11 5.49
N GLN A 20 6.63 37.22 4.62
CA GLN A 20 5.22 37.29 5.03
C GLN A 20 4.80 36.05 5.83
N CYS A 21 5.19 34.86 5.39
CA CYS A 21 4.90 33.63 6.14
C CYS A 21 5.59 33.62 7.51
N ASN A 22 6.83 34.11 7.59
CA ASN A 22 7.58 34.20 8.84
C ASN A 22 6.94 35.19 9.82
N GLU A 23 6.51 36.36 9.34
CA GLU A 23 5.75 37.35 10.13
C GLU A 23 4.39 36.79 10.61
N ALA A 24 3.76 35.94 9.80
CA ALA A 24 2.56 35.19 10.18
C ALA A 24 2.83 34.03 11.17
N GLY A 25 4.05 33.92 11.72
CA GLY A 25 4.41 32.93 12.73
C GLY A 25 4.83 31.56 12.18
N ARG A 26 5.10 31.43 10.88
CA ARG A 26 5.62 30.17 10.30
C ARG A 26 7.09 29.98 10.67
N VAL A 27 7.36 29.12 11.64
CA VAL A 27 8.73 28.77 12.08
C VAL A 27 9.33 27.58 11.30
N ASN A 28 8.50 26.76 10.67
CA ASN A 28 8.98 25.58 9.95
C ASN A 28 9.67 25.97 8.63
N ILE A 29 10.95 25.63 8.49
CA ILE A 29 11.75 25.89 7.29
C ILE A 29 11.43 24.90 6.16
N LYS A 30 10.98 23.67 6.49
CA LYS A 30 10.65 22.66 5.48
C LYS A 30 9.41 23.03 4.70
N ASP A 31 9.29 22.54 3.47
CA ASP A 31 8.07 22.66 2.68
C ASP A 31 6.89 22.02 3.43
N LEU A 32 5.73 22.66 3.32
CA LEU A 32 4.50 22.04 3.79
C LEU A 32 4.19 20.83 2.88
N PRO A 33 3.50 19.81 3.42
CA PRO A 33 2.99 18.73 2.59
C PRO A 33 2.20 19.36 1.44
N ARG A 34 2.65 19.09 0.22
CA ARG A 34 1.95 19.55 -0.98
C ARG A 34 0.59 18.85 -0.97
N PRO A 35 -0.52 19.55 -1.29
CA PRO A 35 -1.80 18.90 -1.46
C PRO A 35 -1.61 17.75 -2.47
N GLU A 36 -1.74 16.52 -2.00
CA GLU A 36 -1.76 15.37 -2.91
C GLU A 36 -3.00 15.51 -3.77
N GLN A 37 -2.85 15.22 -5.07
CA GLN A 37 -3.98 15.20 -5.96
C GLN A 37 -4.93 14.12 -5.48
N ALA A 38 -6.15 14.51 -5.09
CA ALA A 38 -7.18 13.56 -4.72
C ALA A 38 -7.37 12.61 -5.91
N HIS A 39 -6.98 11.35 -5.76
CA HIS A 39 -7.24 10.33 -6.76
C HIS A 39 -8.75 10.08 -6.75
N VAL A 40 -9.49 10.85 -7.56
CA VAL A 40 -10.95 10.74 -7.74
C VAL A 40 -11.37 9.31 -8.14
N VAL A 41 -10.46 8.52 -8.72
CA VAL A 41 -10.67 7.13 -9.13
C VAL A 41 -10.70 6.15 -7.94
N THR A 42 -10.13 6.52 -6.79
CA THR A 42 -10.07 5.65 -5.60
C THR A 42 -11.25 5.92 -4.67
N ASN A 43 -12.43 5.45 -5.06
CA ASN A 43 -13.61 5.48 -4.21
C ASN A 43 -13.57 4.30 -3.21
N SER A 44 -14.25 4.46 -2.06
CA SER A 44 -14.48 3.39 -1.09
C SER A 44 -15.08 2.12 -1.72
N ALA A 45 -15.97 2.27 -2.71
CA ALA A 45 -16.55 1.15 -3.45
C ALA A 45 -15.47 0.33 -4.18
N THR A 46 -14.61 0.98 -4.98
CA THR A 46 -13.56 0.28 -5.73
C THR A 46 -12.52 -0.35 -4.81
N ILE A 47 -12.22 0.27 -3.66
CA ILE A 47 -11.38 -0.36 -2.62
C ILE A 47 -12.03 -1.65 -2.09
N SER A 48 -13.34 -1.63 -1.85
CA SER A 48 -14.09 -2.80 -1.38
C SER A 48 -14.09 -3.91 -2.42
N ASP A 49 -14.38 -3.59 -3.69
CA ASP A 49 -14.42 -4.57 -4.78
C ASP A 49 -13.06 -5.26 -4.95
N VAL A 50 -11.95 -4.49 -4.94
CA VAL A 50 -10.59 -5.06 -4.96
C VAL A 50 -10.35 -5.99 -3.77
N ASN A 51 -10.81 -5.62 -2.58
CA ASN A 51 -10.65 -6.45 -1.38
C ASN A 51 -11.48 -7.75 -1.48
N GLU A 52 -12.69 -7.70 -2.03
CA GLU A 52 -13.52 -8.89 -2.24
C GLU A 52 -12.88 -9.87 -3.22
N LEU A 53 -12.37 -9.38 -4.36
CA LEU A 53 -11.66 -10.20 -5.35
C LEU A 53 -10.44 -10.91 -4.73
N ILE A 54 -9.66 -10.20 -3.91
CA ILE A 54 -8.52 -10.78 -3.19
C ILE A 54 -8.96 -11.83 -2.15
N ARG A 55 -10.11 -11.62 -1.48
CA ARG A 55 -10.65 -12.58 -0.50
C ARG A 55 -11.18 -13.84 -1.17
N GLN A 56 -11.78 -13.73 -2.34
CA GLN A 56 -12.26 -14.86 -3.14
C GLN A 56 -11.10 -15.72 -3.64
N SER A 57 -10.03 -15.09 -4.15
CA SER A 57 -8.82 -15.79 -4.59
C SER A 57 -7.57 -15.10 -4.09
N ARG A 58 -6.91 -15.72 -3.09
CA ARG A 58 -5.61 -15.23 -2.57
C ARG A 58 -4.47 -15.31 -3.59
N ARG A 59 -4.70 -15.90 -4.76
CA ARG A 59 -3.72 -16.04 -5.85
C ARG A 59 -4.00 -15.12 -7.05
N ILE A 60 -5.03 -14.26 -6.96
CA ILE A 60 -5.38 -13.33 -8.02
C ILE A 60 -4.22 -12.37 -8.33
N THR A 61 -4.04 -12.05 -9.60
CA THR A 61 -3.01 -11.14 -10.10
C THR A 61 -3.54 -9.72 -10.24
N THR A 62 -2.65 -8.74 -10.16
CA THR A 62 -2.99 -7.33 -10.37
C THR A 62 -3.54 -7.05 -11.78
N SER A 63 -3.14 -7.86 -12.78
CA SER A 63 -3.65 -7.73 -14.15
C SER A 63 -5.09 -8.24 -14.29
N GLU A 64 -5.45 -9.32 -13.58
CA GLU A 64 -6.82 -9.82 -13.56
C GLU A 64 -7.76 -8.78 -12.92
N ILE A 65 -7.35 -8.20 -11.78
CA ILE A 65 -8.13 -7.14 -11.11
C ILE A 65 -8.27 -5.89 -12.00
N ASP A 66 -7.19 -5.49 -12.67
CA ASP A 66 -7.19 -4.34 -13.59
C ASP A 66 -8.21 -4.53 -14.72
N VAL A 67 -8.25 -5.71 -15.32
CA VAL A 67 -9.21 -6.05 -16.39
C VAL A 67 -10.63 -6.13 -15.84
N GLU A 68 -10.83 -6.78 -14.70
CA GLU A 68 -12.16 -7.01 -14.12
C GLU A 68 -12.83 -5.71 -13.67
N LEU A 69 -12.06 -4.80 -13.05
CA LEU A 69 -12.57 -3.53 -12.57
C LEU A 69 -12.36 -2.37 -13.56
N SER A 70 -11.63 -2.60 -14.65
CA SER A 70 -11.30 -1.59 -15.67
C SER A 70 -10.55 -0.35 -15.12
N ILE A 71 -9.54 -0.57 -14.26
CA ILE A 71 -8.96 0.49 -13.40
C ILE A 71 -7.45 0.81 -13.52
N SER A 72 -6.67 0.47 -14.52
CA SER A 72 -5.21 0.70 -14.51
C SER A 72 -4.43 -0.02 -13.39
N LYS A 73 -3.39 -0.73 -13.79
CA LYS A 73 -2.48 -1.47 -12.87
C LYS A 73 -1.88 -0.61 -11.76
N GLY A 74 -1.60 0.68 -12.04
CA GLY A 74 -1.02 1.60 -11.06
C GLY A 74 -1.98 1.86 -9.90
N THR A 75 -3.26 2.09 -10.21
CA THR A 75 -4.30 2.28 -9.18
C THR A 75 -4.55 1.01 -8.39
N VAL A 76 -4.62 -0.16 -9.05
CA VAL A 76 -4.72 -1.46 -8.36
C VAL A 76 -3.58 -1.65 -7.37
N HIS A 77 -2.34 -1.44 -7.82
CA HIS A 77 -1.16 -1.57 -6.98
C HIS A 77 -1.21 -0.62 -5.77
N HIS A 78 -1.62 0.63 -6.01
CA HIS A 78 -1.75 1.62 -4.96
C HIS A 78 -2.86 1.26 -3.95
N ILE A 79 -4.02 0.77 -4.40
CA ILE A 79 -5.10 0.28 -3.52
C ILE A 79 -4.60 -0.87 -2.65
N ILE A 80 -3.98 -1.89 -3.24
CA ILE A 80 -3.51 -3.08 -2.53
C ILE A 80 -2.50 -2.71 -1.44
N HIS A 81 -1.53 -1.86 -1.73
CA HIS A 81 -0.44 -1.57 -0.79
C HIS A 81 -0.73 -0.41 0.17
N LYS A 82 -1.41 0.65 -0.27
CA LYS A 82 -1.63 1.85 0.55
C LYS A 82 -2.94 1.85 1.31
N TYR A 83 -4.02 1.37 0.68
CA TYR A 83 -5.35 1.36 1.31
C TYR A 83 -5.63 0.05 2.04
N LEU A 84 -5.30 -1.10 1.44
CA LEU A 84 -5.54 -2.42 2.04
C LEU A 84 -4.35 -2.94 2.86
N GLY A 85 -3.14 -2.42 2.63
CA GLY A 85 -1.94 -2.83 3.35
C GLY A 85 -1.48 -4.25 3.06
N TYR A 86 -1.92 -4.86 1.95
CA TYR A 86 -1.53 -6.21 1.59
C TYR A 86 -0.12 -6.27 0.98
N GLY A 87 0.54 -7.40 1.20
CA GLY A 87 1.84 -7.75 0.62
C GLY A 87 1.76 -9.07 -0.13
N LYS A 88 2.54 -9.20 -1.21
CA LYS A 88 2.67 -10.47 -1.93
C LYS A 88 3.58 -11.41 -1.14
N VAL A 89 3.08 -12.61 -0.87
CA VAL A 89 3.85 -13.71 -0.26
C VAL A 89 3.92 -14.89 -1.21
N CYS A 90 5.04 -15.61 -1.19
CA CYS A 90 5.17 -16.87 -1.93
C CYS A 90 4.43 -17.99 -1.18
N GLY A 91 3.73 -18.85 -1.92
CA GLY A 91 3.12 -20.05 -1.33
C GLY A 91 4.18 -21.02 -0.81
N GLN A 92 3.90 -21.68 0.31
CA GLN A 92 4.77 -22.72 0.84
C GLN A 92 4.61 -24.02 0.03
N TRP A 93 5.73 -24.68 -0.25
CA TRP A 93 5.73 -26.02 -0.84
C TRP A 93 5.19 -27.04 0.16
N VAL A 94 4.23 -27.85 -0.29
CA VAL A 94 3.69 -28.97 0.47
C VAL A 94 4.11 -30.27 -0.21
N LEU A 95 4.81 -31.12 0.52
CA LEU A 95 5.45 -32.34 -0.02
C LEU A 95 4.47 -33.31 -0.68
N LYS A 96 3.24 -33.42 -0.15
CA LYS A 96 2.22 -34.35 -0.68
C LYS A 96 0.82 -33.76 -0.53
N HIS A 97 0.00 -33.98 -1.55
CA HIS A 97 -1.44 -33.76 -1.46
C HIS A 97 -2.09 -34.90 -0.66
N LEU A 98 -2.49 -34.61 0.57
CA LEU A 98 -3.04 -35.61 1.50
C LEU A 98 -4.54 -35.81 1.26
N SER A 99 -4.99 -37.06 1.31
CA SER A 99 -6.43 -37.37 1.39
C SER A 99 -6.99 -37.07 2.79
N GLU A 100 -8.32 -36.96 2.89
CA GLU A 100 -9.03 -36.75 4.17
C GLU A 100 -8.61 -37.79 5.22
N ASN A 101 -8.62 -39.08 4.85
CA ASN A 101 -8.23 -40.17 5.74
C ASN A 101 -6.78 -40.04 6.24
N GLN A 102 -5.86 -39.60 5.38
CA GLN A 102 -4.46 -39.37 5.75
C GLN A 102 -4.31 -38.19 6.71
N LYS A 103 -5.10 -37.12 6.53
CA LYS A 103 -5.13 -35.97 7.45
C LYS A 103 -5.67 -36.41 8.83
N MET A 104 -6.77 -37.16 8.86
CA MET A 104 -7.35 -37.66 10.11
C MET A 104 -6.40 -38.58 10.87
N ALA A 105 -5.75 -39.52 10.17
CA ALA A 105 -4.76 -40.41 10.80
C ALA A 105 -3.60 -39.63 11.42
N ARG A 106 -3.07 -38.61 10.71
CA ARG A 106 -2.01 -37.73 11.24
C ARG A 106 -2.47 -36.93 12.46
N MET A 107 -3.66 -36.34 12.40
CA MET A 107 -4.25 -35.62 13.53
C MET A 107 -4.42 -36.54 14.75
N GLY A 108 -4.92 -37.76 14.54
CA GLY A 108 -5.11 -38.76 15.60
C GLY A 108 -3.80 -39.13 16.29
N VAL A 109 -2.72 -39.36 15.54
CA VAL A 109 -1.39 -39.63 16.11
C VAL A 109 -0.88 -38.43 16.92
N CYS A 110 -0.97 -37.21 16.39
CA CYS A 110 -0.52 -36.02 17.13
C CYS A 110 -1.28 -35.82 18.44
N LEU A 111 -2.59 -36.06 18.44
CA LEU A 111 -3.42 -35.93 19.65
C LEU A 111 -3.10 -37.02 20.67
N THR A 112 -2.92 -38.29 20.27
CA THR A 112 -2.59 -39.37 21.21
C THR A 112 -1.17 -39.27 21.77
N GLN A 113 -0.21 -38.77 21.00
CA GLN A 113 1.17 -38.55 21.46
C GLN A 113 1.29 -37.42 22.49
N GLN A 114 0.38 -36.43 22.49
CA GLN A 114 0.33 -35.37 23.50
C GLN A 114 -0.13 -35.85 24.89
N PHE A 115 -0.80 -37.00 24.98
CA PHE A 115 -1.27 -37.56 26.26
C PHE A 115 -0.30 -38.58 26.87
N LEU A 116 0.81 -38.88 26.19
CA LEU A 116 1.85 -39.81 26.65
C LEU A 116 3.03 -39.09 27.33
N HIS A 117 2.93 -37.77 27.52
CA HIS A 117 3.96 -36.94 28.13
C HIS A 117 3.34 -35.98 29.16
#